data_AF-A0A4Y8WA26-F1
#
_entry.id   AF-A0A4Y8WA26-F1
#
_cell.length_a   1.000
_cell.length_b   1.000
_cell.length_c   1.000
_cell.angle_alpha   90.00
_cell.angle_beta   90.00
_cell.angle_gamma   90.00
#
_symmetry.space_group_name_H-M   'P 1'
#
loop_
_entity.id
_entity.type
_entity.pdbx_description
1 polymer ?
#
loop_
_entity_poly.entity_id
_entity_poly.type
_entity_poly.pdbx_seq_one_letter_code
_entity_poly.pdbx_strand_id
1 'polypeptide(L)'
;MRIVYGICGSNIAELIGQPIDTESTILKVKALHRIGEHLIFAALINTTGSIFQPTVLPLCVIVKNQPTVHRAGTLPSANIDALKGRQRKKYLRKLKKWQPLTPENWTLHISRKLAIKCGCKFLEA
;
A
#
# COMPACT_ATOMS: atom_id res chain seq x y z
N MET A 1 -5.36 9.82 2.92
CA MET A 1 -5.29 8.41 2.47
C MET A 1 -3.96 7.78 2.88
N ARG A 2 -3.95 6.48 3.16
CA ARG A 2 -2.73 5.71 3.48
C ARG A 2 -2.79 4.33 2.86
N ILE A 3 -1.63 3.68 2.74
CA ILE A 3 -1.54 2.26 2.38
C ILE A 3 -1.30 1.45 3.64
N VAL A 4 -2.13 0.44 3.86
CA VAL A 4 -1.91 -0.56 4.90
C VAL A 4 -1.67 -1.93 4.28
N TYR A 5 -0.95 -2.77 4.99
CA TYR A 5 -0.75 -4.17 4.67
C TYR A 5 -1.40 -5.02 5.74
N GLY A 6 -2.04 -6.09 5.30
CA GLY A 6 -2.73 -7.00 6.17
C GLY A 6 -2.73 -8.42 5.67
N ILE A 7 -3.29 -9.28 6.49
CA ILE A 7 -3.47 -10.71 6.26
C ILE A 7 -4.95 -11.03 6.42
N CYS A 8 -5.49 -11.83 5.51
CA CYS A 8 -6.89 -12.24 5.50
C CYS A 8 -6.97 -13.75 5.25
N GLY A 9 -7.91 -14.45 5.89
CA GLY A 9 -8.19 -15.86 5.61
C GLY A 9 -9.22 -16.07 4.50
N SER A 10 -9.92 -15.01 4.08
CA SER A 10 -11.08 -15.06 3.19
C SER A 10 -10.89 -14.18 1.93
N ASN A 11 -11.99 -13.93 1.22
CA ASN A 11 -12.02 -13.10 0.03
C ASN A 11 -11.79 -11.62 0.38
N ILE A 12 -10.69 -11.04 -0.13
CA ILE A 12 -10.36 -9.63 0.12
C ILE A 12 -11.38 -8.64 -0.44
N ALA A 13 -12.23 -9.03 -1.41
CA ALA A 13 -13.24 -8.14 -1.96
C ALA A 13 -14.26 -7.68 -0.91
N GLU A 14 -14.52 -8.50 0.10
CA GLU A 14 -15.44 -8.21 1.21
C GLU A 14 -14.91 -7.13 2.17
N LEU A 15 -13.61 -6.81 2.07
CA LEU A 15 -12.98 -5.78 2.90
C LEU A 15 -13.29 -4.36 2.38
N ILE A 16 -13.71 -4.20 1.13
CA ILE A 16 -14.00 -2.87 0.57
C ILE A 16 -15.21 -2.27 1.30
N GLY A 17 -15.07 -1.03 1.77
CA GLY A 17 -16.09 -0.35 2.55
C GLY A 17 -16.08 -0.69 4.04
N GLN A 18 -15.26 -1.65 4.49
CA GLN A 18 -15.19 -1.96 5.92
C GLN A 18 -14.51 -0.85 6.72
N PRO A 19 -15.09 -0.46 7.87
CA PRO A 19 -14.43 0.43 8.80
C PRO A 19 -13.27 -0.30 9.50
N ILE A 20 -12.15 0.39 9.65
CA ILE A 20 -11.01 -0.06 10.45
C ILE A 20 -11.13 0.49 11.88
N ASP A 21 -11.59 1.74 11.98
CA ASP A 21 -11.92 2.46 13.21
C ASP A 21 -13.02 3.49 12.90
N THR A 22 -13.33 4.40 13.84
CA THR A 22 -14.35 5.45 13.67
C THR A 22 -14.05 6.45 12.56
N GLU A 23 -12.80 6.55 12.11
CA GLU A 23 -12.33 7.56 11.16
C GLU A 23 -11.70 6.98 9.89
N SER A 24 -11.63 5.65 9.79
CA SER A 24 -10.85 4.96 8.77
C SER A 24 -11.67 3.91 8.05
N THR A 25 -11.65 3.96 6.71
CA THR A 25 -12.42 3.03 5.86
C THR A 25 -11.56 2.51 4.72
N ILE A 26 -11.71 1.23 4.40
CA ILE A 26 -11.04 0.59 3.27
C ILE A 26 -11.70 1.03 1.96
N LEU A 27 -10.92 1.67 1.08
CA LEU A 27 -11.38 2.14 -0.22
C LEU A 27 -11.10 1.14 -1.34
N LYS A 28 -9.91 0.53 -1.34
CA LYS A 28 -9.46 -0.42 -2.37
C LYS A 28 -8.57 -1.47 -1.74
N VAL A 29 -8.56 -2.65 -2.33
CA VAL A 29 -7.70 -3.76 -1.91
C VAL A 29 -6.95 -4.35 -3.10
N LYS A 30 -5.83 -5.01 -2.81
CA LYS A 30 -5.04 -5.75 -3.78
C LYS A 30 -4.37 -6.94 -3.12
N ALA A 31 -4.66 -8.14 -3.63
CA ALA A 31 -3.95 -9.35 -3.26
C ALA A 31 -2.48 -9.25 -3.68
N LEU A 32 -1.57 -9.66 -2.80
CA LEU A 32 -0.12 -9.59 -3.06
C LEU A 32 0.56 -10.94 -3.01
N HIS A 33 0.21 -11.80 -2.04
CA HIS A 33 0.84 -13.10 -1.88
C HIS A 33 0.00 -14.02 -1.00
N ARG A 34 0.22 -15.32 -1.09
CA ARG A 34 -0.47 -16.32 -0.27
C ARG A 34 0.57 -17.15 0.48
N ILE A 35 0.34 -17.40 1.77
CA ILE A 35 1.18 -18.20 2.66
C ILE A 35 0.26 -19.19 3.38
N GLY A 36 0.27 -20.45 2.95
CA GLY A 36 -0.73 -21.44 3.40
C GLY A 36 -2.15 -20.94 3.13
N GLU A 37 -2.99 -20.93 4.17
CA GLU A 37 -4.36 -20.43 4.10
C GLU A 37 -4.48 -18.90 4.12
N HIS A 38 -3.40 -18.19 4.42
CA HIS A 38 -3.43 -16.75 4.60
C HIS A 38 -3.10 -15.98 3.32
N LEU A 39 -3.96 -15.03 2.96
CA LEU A 39 -3.77 -14.09 1.87
C LEU A 39 -3.22 -12.75 2.40
N ILE A 40 -2.01 -12.40 1.99
CA ILE A 40 -1.41 -11.08 2.22
C ILE A 40 -1.95 -10.11 1.18
N PHE A 41 -2.44 -8.97 1.65
CA PHE A 41 -2.97 -7.90 0.82
C PHE A 41 -2.38 -6.55 1.18
N ALA A 42 -2.56 -5.60 0.27
CA ALA A 42 -2.48 -4.18 0.57
C ALA A 42 -3.86 -3.55 0.39
N ALA A 43 -4.17 -2.57 1.23
CA ALA A 43 -5.37 -1.78 1.13
C ALA A 43 -5.04 -0.29 1.09
N LEU A 44 -5.78 0.44 0.26
CA LEU A 44 -5.86 1.88 0.32
C LEU A 44 -6.98 2.24 1.28
N ILE A 45 -6.68 3.11 2.23
CA ILE A 45 -7.63 3.54 3.25
C ILE A 45 -7.78 5.05 3.22
N ASN A 46 -8.99 5.53 3.45
CA ASN A 46 -9.19 6.89 3.91
C ASN A 46 -9.01 6.91 5.42
N THR A 47 -8.29 7.87 5.96
CA THR A 47 -8.05 7.98 7.40
C THR A 47 -7.65 9.41 7.73
N THR A 48 -8.23 9.96 8.78
CA THR A 48 -7.81 11.22 9.42
C THR A 48 -6.97 10.96 10.67
N GLY A 49 -7.09 9.77 11.27
CA GLY A 49 -6.44 9.39 12.51
C GLY A 49 -5.14 8.58 12.36
N SER A 50 -4.64 8.09 13.49
CA SER A 50 -3.54 7.13 13.57
C SER A 50 -4.11 5.72 13.64
N ILE A 51 -3.49 4.80 12.91
CA ILE A 51 -3.84 3.38 12.98
C ILE A 51 -2.74 2.70 13.79
N PHE A 52 -3.13 1.99 14.83
CA PHE A 52 -2.22 1.16 15.64
C PHE A 52 -1.91 -0.14 14.89
N GLN A 53 -0.82 -0.83 15.22
CA GLN A 53 -0.53 -2.14 14.65
C GLN A 53 -0.07 -3.12 15.74
N PRO A 54 -0.54 -4.39 15.71
CA PRO A 54 -1.53 -4.91 14.77
C PRO A 54 -2.96 -4.40 15.07
N THR A 55 -3.82 -4.31 14.04
CA THR A 55 -5.26 -4.09 14.21
C THR A 55 -5.99 -5.34 13.77
N VAL A 56 -6.66 -6.01 14.71
CA VAL A 56 -7.47 -7.20 14.43
C VAL A 56 -8.89 -6.75 14.07
N LEU A 57 -9.34 -7.11 12.89
CA LEU A 57 -10.68 -6.86 12.37
C LEU A 57 -11.38 -8.22 12.14
N PRO A 58 -12.72 -8.26 12.03
CA PRO A 58 -13.45 -9.53 11.89
C PRO A 58 -12.98 -10.40 10.72
N LEU A 59 -12.59 -9.79 9.60
CA LEU A 59 -12.18 -10.51 8.40
C LEU A 59 -10.67 -10.48 8.14
N CYS A 60 -9.90 -9.65 8.83
CA CYS A 60 -8.47 -9.51 8.54
C CYS A 60 -7.68 -8.92 9.70
N VAL A 61 -6.36 -9.02 9.63
CA VAL A 61 -5.44 -8.34 10.54
C VAL A 61 -4.58 -7.36 9.76
N ILE A 62 -4.60 -6.09 10.14
CA ILE A 62 -3.69 -5.07 9.62
C ILE A 62 -2.38 -5.15 10.41
N VAL A 63 -1.29 -5.46 9.72
CA VAL A 63 0.03 -5.70 10.33
C VAL A 63 1.00 -4.55 10.12
N LYS A 64 0.75 -3.68 9.13
CA LYS A 64 1.64 -2.55 8.86
C LYS A 64 0.91 -1.38 8.22
N ASN A 65 1.05 -0.20 8.81
CA ASN A 65 0.77 1.06 8.13
C ASN A 65 2.03 1.55 7.41
N GLN A 66 1.91 1.85 6.13
CA GLN A 66 2.94 2.53 5.36
C GLN A 66 2.67 4.04 5.40
N PRO A 67 3.43 4.82 6.18
CA PRO A 67 3.35 6.26 6.10
C PRO A 67 3.72 6.67 4.67
N THR A 68 2.78 7.28 3.95
CA THR A 68 3.06 7.82 2.63
C THR A 68 3.83 9.11 2.78
N VAL A 69 5.15 8.98 2.92
CA VAL A 69 6.05 10.10 2.68
C VAL A 69 6.10 10.26 1.17
N HIS A 70 5.17 11.03 0.61
CA HIS A 70 5.50 11.78 -0.58
C HIS A 70 6.76 12.54 -0.19
N ARG A 71 7.95 12.10 -0.62
CA ARG A 71 9.15 12.90 -0.39
C ARG A 71 8.85 14.20 -1.12
N ALA A 72 8.57 15.26 -0.36
CA ALA A 72 8.57 16.64 -0.81
C ALA A 72 10.02 16.98 -1.18
N GLY A 73 10.57 16.27 -2.16
CA GLY A 73 11.80 16.61 -2.82
C GLY A 73 11.41 17.26 -4.13
N THR A 74 12.11 18.32 -4.48
CA THR A 74 12.22 18.74 -5.87
C THR A 74 12.71 17.55 -6.68
N LEU A 75 11.93 17.15 -7.70
CA LEU A 75 12.48 16.30 -8.74
C LEU A 75 13.70 17.03 -9.31
N PRO A 76 14.87 16.37 -9.44
CA PRO A 76 15.94 16.95 -10.23
C PRO A 76 15.33 17.27 -11.60
N SER A 77 15.48 18.51 -12.04
CA SER A 77 15.08 18.97 -13.37
C SER A 77 15.90 18.19 -14.41
N ALA A 78 15.46 16.98 -14.72
CA ALA A 78 16.03 16.20 -15.79
C ALA A 78 15.42 16.70 -17.09
N ASN A 79 16.27 17.13 -18.04
CA ASN A 79 15.83 17.40 -19.39
C ASN A 79 15.33 16.08 -20.00
N ILE A 80 13.99 15.92 -20.08
CA ILE A 80 13.34 14.67 -20.48
C ILE A 80 13.74 14.28 -21.90
N ASP A 81 14.04 15.27 -22.75
CA ASP A 81 14.44 15.07 -24.14
C ASP A 81 15.89 14.61 -24.27
N ALA A 82 16.73 14.86 -23.26
CA ALA A 82 18.08 14.32 -23.18
C ALA A 82 18.11 12.85 -22.70
N LEU A 83 17.03 12.35 -22.08
CA LEU A 83 16.96 10.98 -21.58
C LEU A 83 16.63 9.98 -22.70
N LYS A 84 17.55 9.05 -22.96
CA LYS A 84 17.35 8.00 -23.98
C LYS A 84 16.67 6.74 -23.41
N GLY A 85 15.71 6.18 -24.16
CA GLY A 85 15.12 4.85 -23.98
C GLY A 85 14.85 4.43 -22.53
N ARG A 86 15.69 3.52 -22.01
CA ARG A 86 15.55 2.90 -20.68
C ARG A 86 15.61 3.92 -19.53
N GLN A 87 16.41 4.98 -19.67
CA GLN A 87 16.53 6.04 -18.66
C GLN A 87 15.23 6.87 -18.59
N ARG A 88 14.67 7.25 -19.75
CA ARG A 88 13.39 7.97 -19.84
C ARG A 88 12.25 7.16 -19.21
N LYS A 89 12.15 5.86 -19.51
CA LYS A 89 11.14 4.97 -18.91
C LYS A 89 11.28 4.86 -17.39
N LYS A 90 12.52 4.80 -16.87
CA LYS A 90 12.78 4.76 -15.41
C LYS A 90 12.44 6.09 -14.74
N TYR A 91 12.75 7.21 -15.38
CA TYR A 91 12.44 8.56 -14.90
C TYR A 91 10.93 8.81 -14.86
N LEU A 92 10.18 8.50 -15.93
CA LEU A 92 8.73 8.61 -15.95
C LEU A 92 8.04 7.73 -14.89
N ARG A 93 8.57 6.52 -14.64
CA ARG A 93 8.08 5.67 -13.54
C ARG A 93 8.37 6.26 -12.16
N LYS A 94 9.51 6.94 -11.98
CA LYS A 94 9.80 7.68 -10.75
C LYS A 94 8.82 8.83 -10.60
N LEU A 95 8.64 9.68 -11.62
CA LEU A 95 7.69 10.79 -11.60
C LEU A 95 6.29 10.37 -11.12
N LYS A 96 5.74 9.27 -11.66
CA LYS A 96 4.42 8.76 -11.23
C LYS A 96 4.38 8.36 -9.74
N LYS A 97 5.47 7.84 -9.18
CA LYS A 97 5.56 7.49 -7.76
C LYS A 97 5.77 8.70 -6.84
N TRP A 98 6.13 9.85 -7.42
CA TRP A 98 6.28 11.12 -6.73
C TRP A 98 5.00 11.95 -6.80
N GLN A 99 3.92 11.45 -7.41
CA GLN A 99 2.62 12.12 -7.31
C GLN A 99 1.99 11.84 -5.95
N PRO A 100 1.11 12.73 -5.45
CA PRO A 100 0.28 12.44 -4.29
C PRO A 100 -0.45 11.11 -4.44
N LEU A 101 -0.66 10.40 -3.33
CA LEU A 101 -1.37 9.14 -3.33
C LEU A 101 -2.85 9.38 -3.70
N THR A 102 -3.32 8.73 -4.75
CA THR A 102 -4.72 8.76 -5.19
C THR A 102 -5.26 7.34 -5.40
N PRO A 103 -6.59 7.16 -5.43
CA PRO A 103 -7.19 5.86 -5.71
C PRO A 103 -6.81 5.25 -7.06
N GLU A 104 -6.34 6.05 -8.02
CA GLU A 104 -5.95 5.62 -9.36
C GLU A 104 -4.49 5.15 -9.39
N ASN A 105 -3.61 5.82 -8.63
CA ASN A 105 -2.17 5.55 -8.67
C ASN A 105 -1.66 4.69 -7.50
N TRP A 106 -2.45 4.44 -6.45
CA TRP A 106 -1.99 3.83 -5.20
C TRP A 106 -1.22 2.52 -5.39
N THR A 107 -1.59 1.71 -6.39
CA THR A 107 -0.92 0.43 -6.66
C THR A 107 0.56 0.57 -7.03
N LEU A 108 0.99 1.74 -7.51
CA LEU A 108 2.39 2.05 -7.82
C LEU A 108 3.25 2.24 -6.55
N HIS A 109 2.61 2.52 -5.42
CA HIS A 109 3.24 2.82 -4.13
C HIS A 109 3.27 1.60 -3.19
N ILE A 110 2.64 0.50 -3.59
CA ILE A 110 2.68 -0.77 -2.87
C ILE A 110 4.04 -1.44 -3.04
N SER A 111 4.59 -1.96 -1.95
CA SER A 111 5.78 -2.82 -1.92
C SER A 111 5.40 -4.24 -1.54
N ARG A 112 5.37 -5.15 -2.53
CA ARG A 112 5.11 -6.58 -2.30
C ARG A 112 6.10 -7.20 -1.32
N LYS A 113 7.39 -6.86 -1.42
CA LYS A 113 8.45 -7.37 -0.52
C LYS A 113 8.21 -6.93 0.92
N LEU A 114 7.80 -5.68 1.12
CA LEU A 114 7.46 -5.16 2.46
C LEU A 114 6.24 -5.89 3.03
N ALA A 115 5.19 -6.03 2.23
CA ALA A 115 3.97 -6.74 2.61
C ALA A 115 4.27 -8.18 3.06
N ILE A 116 5.03 -8.93 2.27
CA ILE A 116 5.43 -10.30 2.59
C ILE A 116 6.25 -10.34 3.88
N LYS A 117 7.27 -9.48 4.00
CA LYS A 117 8.09 -9.42 5.22
C LYS A 117 7.25 -9.19 6.48
N CYS A 118 6.32 -8.23 6.43
CA CYS A 118 5.45 -7.94 7.57
C CYS A 118 4.43 -9.05 7.82
N GLY A 119 3.90 -9.66 6.76
CA GLY A 119 2.97 -10.79 6.84
C GLY A 119 3.61 -12.02 7.49
N CYS A 120 4.77 -12.47 6.99
CA CYS A 120 5.52 -13.58 7.57
C CYS A 120 5.85 -13.34 9.04
N LYS A 121 6.39 -12.16 9.37
CA LYS A 121 6.76 -11.82 10.75
C LYS A 121 5.57 -11.93 11.72
N PHE A 122 4.37 -11.58 11.26
CA PHE A 122 3.17 -11.70 12.09
C PHE A 122 2.69 -13.15 12.24
N LEU A 123 2.85 -14.00 11.23
CA LEU A 123 2.46 -15.41 11.29
C LEU A 123 3.45 -16.29 12.08
N GLU A 124 4.69 -15.84 12.25
CA GLU A 124 5.72 -16.49 13.06
C GLU A 124 5.66 -16.11 14.55
N ALA A 125 4.91 -15.07 14.91
CA ALA A 125 4.79 -14.51 16.25
C ALA A 125 3.58 -15.06 17.00
#